data_AF-A0A453NVG6-F1
#
_entry.id   AF-A0A453NVG6-F1
#
_cell.length_a   1.000
_cell.length_b   1.000
_cell.length_c   1.000
_cell.angle_alpha   90.00
_cell.angle_beta   90.00
_cell.angle_gamma   90.00
#
_symmetry.space_group_name_H-M   'P 1'
#
loop_
_entity.id
_entity.type
_entity.pdbx_description
1 polymer ?
#
loop_
_entity_poly.entity_id
_entity_poly.type
_entity_poly.pdbx_seq_one_letter_code
_entity_poly.pdbx_strand_id
1 'polypeptide(L)'
;MATANADAAEVERLYELGDRLSSAKDKSQHAADYEAIIASVKGQNVKAKQLAAQLIPRYFRSFPALGTFAMEAMFDLVEMEELAIRIQAIRGFPLLGKDAEFISKIADILGQLLTSEENVERDAVHKALMSLIRQDVKNSLQPLFKHVESGSEIREKIICFLRDKVFPVKAELLKPQAEMERYITDLIKKVCTRATIFLFI
;
A
#
# COMPACT_ATOMS: atom_id res chain seq x y z
N MET A 1 13.29 2.84 33.43
CA MET A 1 12.07 2.57 34.22
C MET A 1 10.96 3.56 33.83
N ALA A 2 11.15 4.88 33.97
CA ALA A 2 10.13 5.87 33.60
C ALA A 2 9.76 5.88 32.10
N THR A 3 10.74 5.74 31.20
CA THR A 3 10.52 5.69 29.74
C THR A 3 9.76 4.44 29.31
N ALA A 4 10.14 3.26 29.81
CA ALA A 4 9.45 2.00 29.51
C ALA A 4 7.99 1.99 29.99
N ASN A 5 7.69 2.66 31.11
CA ASN A 5 6.31 2.82 31.59
C ASN A 5 5.48 3.76 30.70
N ALA A 6 6.09 4.84 30.21
CA ALA A 6 5.43 5.74 29.27
C ALA A 6 5.16 5.05 27.92
N ASP A 7 6.11 4.27 27.41
CA ASP A 7 5.96 3.51 26.17
C ASP A 7 4.83 2.47 26.25
N ALA A 8 4.71 1.80 27.41
CA ALA A 8 3.62 0.85 27.65
C ALA A 8 2.26 1.56 27.67
N ALA A 9 2.16 2.71 28.35
CA ALA A 9 0.93 3.49 28.44
C ALA A 9 0.47 4.03 27.07
N GLU A 10 1.40 4.43 26.20
CA GLU A 10 1.06 4.88 24.84
C GLU A 10 0.45 3.75 23.99
N VAL A 11 1.03 2.54 24.08
CA VAL A 11 0.51 1.37 23.37
C VAL A 11 -0.87 0.96 23.91
N GLU A 12 -1.04 0.95 25.24
CA GLU A 12 -2.33 0.66 25.88
C GLU A 12 -3.41 1.65 25.43
N ARG A 13 -3.08 2.95 25.41
CA ARG A 13 -3.98 3.99 24.90
C ARG A 13 -4.42 3.75 23.45
N LEU A 14 -3.53 3.28 22.58
CA LEU A 14 -3.89 2.93 21.20
C LEU A 14 -4.82 1.73 21.11
N TYR A 15 -4.67 0.73 21.99
CA TYR A 15 -5.64 -0.36 22.09
C TYR A 15 -7.01 0.15 22.53
N GLU A 16 -7.09 1.00 23.55
CA GLU A 16 -8.35 1.58 24.00
C GLU A 16 -9.05 2.39 22.90
N LEU A 17 -8.29 3.20 22.15
CA LEU A 17 -8.79 3.94 20.99
C LEU A 17 -9.36 2.97 19.94
N GLY A 18 -8.60 1.92 19.62
CA GLY A 18 -9.02 0.87 18.69
C GLY A 18 -10.28 0.14 19.14
N ASP A 19 -10.43 -0.12 20.43
CA ASP A 19 -11.58 -0.82 21.01
C ASP A 19 -12.84 0.06 21.05
N ARG A 20 -12.70 1.36 21.33
CA ARG A 20 -13.80 2.32 21.19
C ARG A 20 -14.30 2.37 19.76
N LEU A 21 -13.39 2.50 18.79
CA LEU A 21 -13.75 2.51 17.37
C LEU A 21 -14.38 1.19 16.92
N SER A 22 -13.87 0.05 17.38
CA SER A 22 -14.43 -1.26 17.00
C SER A 22 -15.86 -1.42 17.52
N SER A 23 -16.10 -1.02 18.78
CA SER A 23 -17.37 -1.19 19.50
C SER A 23 -18.40 -0.10 19.18
N ALA A 24 -17.98 1.01 18.58
CA ALA A 24 -18.89 2.10 18.21
C ALA A 24 -19.92 1.63 17.16
N LYS A 25 -21.20 1.86 17.48
CA LYS A 25 -22.32 1.67 16.54
C LYS A 25 -22.21 2.62 15.36
N ASP A 26 -21.90 3.88 15.65
CA ASP A 26 -21.64 4.92 14.66
C ASP A 26 -20.21 5.43 14.83
N LYS A 27 -19.31 4.99 13.95
CA LYS A 27 -17.90 5.33 14.01
C LYS A 27 -17.64 6.79 13.68
N SER A 28 -18.48 7.46 12.89
CA SER A 28 -18.19 8.84 12.48
C SER A 28 -18.22 9.85 13.64
N GLN A 29 -18.84 9.48 14.77
CA GLN A 29 -18.83 10.28 16.00
C GLN A 29 -17.50 10.23 16.76
N HIS A 30 -16.59 9.33 16.38
CA HIS A 30 -15.31 9.09 17.04
C HIS A 30 -14.11 9.61 16.22
N ALA A 31 -14.30 10.71 15.48
CA ALA A 31 -13.24 11.29 14.65
C ALA A 31 -11.97 11.60 15.46
N ALA A 32 -12.12 12.15 16.67
CA ALA A 32 -10.98 12.46 17.55
C ALA A 32 -10.19 11.21 17.97
N ASP A 33 -10.85 10.06 18.14
CA ASP A 33 -10.16 8.80 18.44
C ASP A 33 -9.31 8.36 17.23
N TYR A 34 -9.84 8.51 16.02
CA TYR A 34 -9.10 8.18 14.79
C TYR A 34 -7.95 9.17 14.52
N GLU A 35 -8.14 10.47 14.75
CA GLU A 35 -7.09 11.48 14.67
C GLU A 35 -5.94 11.18 15.63
N ALA A 36 -6.24 10.75 16.86
CA ALA A 36 -5.22 10.37 17.84
C ALA A 36 -4.39 9.15 17.38
N ILE A 37 -5.03 8.17 16.73
CA ILE A 37 -4.33 7.02 16.12
C ILE A 37 -3.43 7.48 14.97
N ILE A 38 -3.89 8.39 14.10
CA ILE A 38 -3.05 8.92 13.01
C ILE A 38 -1.86 9.69 13.59
N ALA A 39 -2.08 10.54 14.59
CA ALA A 39 -1.04 11.38 15.17
C ALA A 39 0.08 10.57 15.85
N SER A 40 -0.20 9.35 16.36
CA SER A 40 0.81 8.55 17.06
C SER A 40 1.95 8.07 16.16
N VAL A 41 1.81 8.14 14.82
CA VAL A 41 2.92 7.80 13.90
C VAL A 41 4.11 8.75 14.05
N LYS A 42 3.88 9.97 14.57
CA LYS A 42 4.92 10.98 14.82
C LYS A 42 5.64 10.79 16.16
N GLY A 43 5.20 9.85 17.00
CA GLY A 43 5.84 9.51 18.26
C GLY A 43 7.22 8.85 18.09
N GLN A 44 7.86 8.46 19.19
CA GLN A 44 9.14 7.73 19.17
C GLN A 44 8.98 6.23 19.46
N ASN A 45 7.82 5.82 19.95
CA ASN A 45 7.57 4.45 20.35
C ASN A 45 7.30 3.54 19.14
N VAL A 46 8.25 2.66 18.86
CA VAL A 46 8.21 1.71 17.75
C VAL A 46 6.96 0.82 17.79
N LYS A 47 6.56 0.34 18.98
CA LYS A 47 5.38 -0.52 19.12
C LYS A 47 4.09 0.24 18.87
N ALA A 48 4.01 1.50 19.32
CA ALA A 48 2.88 2.37 19.07
C ALA A 48 2.73 2.65 17.56
N LYS A 49 3.82 2.97 16.86
CA LYS A 49 3.83 3.13 15.40
C LYS A 49 3.39 1.86 14.68
N GLN A 50 3.88 0.70 15.10
CA GLN A 50 3.49 -0.58 14.51
C GLN A 50 2.01 -0.90 14.72
N LEU A 51 1.44 -0.53 15.87
CA LEU A 51 0.01 -0.67 16.14
C LEU A 51 -0.80 0.34 15.32
N ALA A 52 -0.36 1.60 15.22
CA ALA A 52 -0.99 2.61 14.39
C ALA A 52 -1.05 2.17 12.91
N ALA A 53 0.02 1.59 12.37
CA ALA A 53 0.07 1.02 11.02
C ALA A 53 -1.01 -0.04 10.75
N GLN A 54 -1.53 -0.70 11.79
CA GLN A 54 -2.64 -1.65 11.69
C GLN A 54 -4.01 -0.98 11.86
N LEU A 55 -4.12 0.00 12.76
CA LEU A 55 -5.39 0.65 13.10
C LEU A 55 -5.82 1.69 12.07
N ILE A 56 -4.88 2.47 11.52
CA ILE A 56 -5.14 3.48 10.47
C ILE A 56 -5.91 2.86 9.29
N PRO A 57 -5.41 1.82 8.60
CA PRO A 57 -6.09 1.22 7.45
C PRO A 57 -7.43 0.56 7.83
N ARG A 58 -7.52 0.00 9.05
CA ARG A 58 -8.72 -0.72 9.52
C ARG A 58 -9.95 0.19 9.60
N TYR A 59 -9.78 1.44 10.01
CA TYR A 59 -10.89 2.37 10.23
C TYR A 59 -11.06 3.43 9.15
N PHE A 60 -10.11 3.54 8.21
CA PHE A 60 -10.04 4.54 7.14
C PHE A 60 -11.38 4.85 6.47
N ARG A 61 -12.14 3.82 6.04
CA ARG A 61 -13.41 4.01 5.33
C ARG A 61 -14.51 4.70 6.15
N SER A 62 -14.40 4.68 7.48
CA SER A 62 -15.37 5.32 8.38
C SER A 62 -15.12 6.82 8.51
N PHE A 63 -13.96 7.32 8.08
CA PHE A 63 -13.51 8.69 8.31
C PHE A 63 -13.02 9.37 7.01
N PRO A 64 -13.89 9.55 6.01
CA PRO A 64 -13.48 10.05 4.70
C PRO A 64 -12.84 11.45 4.71
N ALA A 65 -13.19 12.28 5.69
CA ALA A 65 -12.61 13.62 5.88
C ALA A 65 -11.14 13.60 6.34
N LEU A 66 -10.70 12.49 6.96
CA LEU A 66 -9.33 12.30 7.45
C LEU A 66 -8.47 11.47 6.49
N GLY A 67 -9.00 11.14 5.31
CA GLY A 67 -8.37 10.21 4.38
C GLY A 67 -6.97 10.65 3.91
N THR A 68 -6.77 11.93 3.62
CA THR A 68 -5.45 12.45 3.21
C THR A 68 -4.42 12.30 4.33
N PHE A 69 -4.76 12.70 5.56
CA PHE A 69 -3.87 12.57 6.73
C PHE A 69 -3.54 11.11 7.05
N ALA A 70 -4.53 10.21 6.95
CA ALA A 70 -4.33 8.78 7.13
C ALA A 70 -3.37 8.20 6.07
N MET A 71 -3.48 8.66 4.82
CA MET A 71 -2.62 8.24 3.73
C MET A 71 -1.18 8.69 3.91
N GLU A 72 -0.98 9.98 4.22
CA GLU A 72 0.34 10.56 4.51
C GLU A 72 1.02 9.84 5.67
N ALA A 73 0.28 9.57 6.75
CA ALA A 73 0.80 8.79 7.88
C ALA A 73 1.25 7.38 7.49
N MET A 74 0.52 6.70 6.59
CA MET A 74 0.93 5.38 6.10
C MET A 74 2.15 5.44 5.17
N PHE A 75 2.32 6.51 4.42
CA PHE A 75 3.53 6.76 3.63
C PHE A 75 4.75 7.01 4.53
N ASP A 76 4.62 7.81 5.58
CA ASP A 76 5.69 7.96 6.56
C ASP A 76 6.09 6.60 7.17
N LEU A 77 5.10 5.77 7.53
CA LEU A 77 5.35 4.47 8.16
C LEU A 77 6.06 3.48 7.25
N VAL A 78 5.84 3.52 5.92
CA VAL A 78 6.51 2.61 4.99
C VAL A 78 7.96 3.01 4.71
N GLU A 79 8.37 4.22 5.07
CA GLU A 79 9.76 4.69 4.95
C GLU A 79 10.59 4.48 6.21
N MET A 80 10.02 3.90 7.27
CA MET A 80 10.69 3.69 8.56
C MET A 80 11.80 2.63 8.49
N GLU A 81 12.83 2.76 9.32
CA GLU A 81 13.94 1.80 9.38
C GLU A 81 13.49 0.42 9.90
N GLU A 82 12.48 0.40 10.76
CA GLU A 82 11.97 -0.83 11.36
C GLU A 82 11.12 -1.64 10.39
N LEU A 83 11.69 -2.74 9.91
CA LEU A 83 11.04 -3.69 9.00
C LEU A 83 9.62 -4.09 9.45
N ALA A 84 9.43 -4.28 10.75
CA ALA A 84 8.13 -4.67 11.31
C ALA A 84 7.05 -3.59 11.15
N ILE A 85 7.42 -2.31 11.14
CA ILE A 85 6.51 -1.18 10.87
C ILE A 85 6.19 -1.15 9.38
N ARG A 86 7.23 -1.18 8.51
CA ARG A 86 7.06 -1.15 7.06
C ARG A 86 6.13 -2.26 6.57
N ILE A 87 6.32 -3.49 7.05
CA ILE A 87 5.46 -4.62 6.68
C ILE A 87 3.99 -4.38 7.06
N GLN A 88 3.71 -3.78 8.21
CA GLN A 88 2.33 -3.47 8.59
C GLN A 88 1.73 -2.37 7.73
N ALA A 89 2.51 -1.33 7.42
CA ALA A 89 2.09 -0.27 6.51
C ALA A 89 1.75 -0.84 5.11
N ILE A 90 2.64 -1.67 4.56
CA ILE A 90 2.47 -2.35 3.25
C ILE A 90 1.18 -3.17 3.21
N ARG A 91 0.92 -3.97 4.25
CA ARG A 91 -0.30 -4.78 4.36
C ARG A 91 -1.57 -3.94 4.48
N GLY A 92 -1.45 -2.74 5.06
CA GLY A 92 -2.56 -1.81 5.24
C GLY A 92 -2.98 -1.09 3.97
N PHE A 93 -2.05 -0.80 3.05
CA PHE A 93 -2.31 0.03 1.89
C PHE A 93 -3.54 -0.35 1.04
N PRO A 94 -3.81 -1.63 0.72
CA PRO A 94 -4.99 -1.98 -0.07
C PRO A 94 -6.33 -1.53 0.55
N LEU A 95 -6.38 -1.31 1.86
CA LEU A 95 -7.57 -0.82 2.56
C LEU A 95 -7.80 0.68 2.36
N LEU A 96 -6.76 1.42 1.96
CA LEU A 96 -6.79 2.87 1.69
C LEU A 96 -7.14 3.20 0.23
N GLY A 97 -7.33 2.21 -0.64
CA GLY A 97 -7.76 2.42 -2.04
C GLY A 97 -9.17 3.03 -2.12
N LYS A 98 -9.30 4.33 -1.88
CA LYS A 98 -10.57 5.06 -1.86
C LYS A 98 -11.05 5.43 -3.26
N ASP A 99 -10.12 5.89 -4.07
CA ASP A 99 -10.33 6.43 -5.41
C ASP A 99 -9.11 6.14 -6.29
N ALA A 100 -9.23 6.48 -7.58
CA ALA A 100 -8.19 6.26 -8.58
C ALA A 100 -6.85 6.93 -8.22
N GLU A 101 -6.88 8.09 -7.55
CA GLU A 101 -5.68 8.83 -7.18
C GLU A 101 -4.93 8.09 -6.07
N PHE A 102 -5.65 7.67 -5.02
CA PHE A 102 -5.06 6.90 -3.92
C PHE A 102 -4.51 5.57 -4.41
N ILE A 103 -5.28 4.86 -5.24
CA ILE A 103 -4.84 3.60 -5.84
C ILE A 103 -3.55 3.80 -6.65
N SER A 104 -3.51 4.81 -7.52
CA SER A 104 -2.32 5.07 -8.34
C SER A 104 -1.10 5.44 -7.48
N LYS A 105 -1.27 6.22 -6.41
CA LYS A 105 -0.17 6.59 -5.49
C LYS A 105 0.35 5.38 -4.71
N ILE A 106 -0.55 4.52 -4.22
CA ILE A 106 -0.18 3.28 -3.52
C ILE A 106 0.60 2.36 -4.45
N ALA A 107 0.09 2.16 -5.68
CA ALA A 107 0.72 1.26 -6.64
C ALA A 107 2.13 1.73 -7.04
N ASP A 108 2.34 3.05 -7.16
CA ASP A 108 3.66 3.64 -7.41
C ASP A 108 4.64 3.29 -6.29
N ILE A 109 4.29 3.61 -5.04
CA ILE A 109 5.14 3.35 -3.87
C ILE A 109 5.41 1.84 -3.70
N LEU A 110 4.37 0.99 -3.79
CA LEU A 110 4.55 -0.45 -3.73
C LEU A 110 5.43 -0.97 -4.88
N GLY A 111 5.35 -0.38 -6.06
CA GLY A 111 6.22 -0.69 -7.20
C GLY A 111 7.69 -0.45 -6.88
N GLN A 112 8.00 0.68 -6.24
CA GLN A 112 9.35 1.02 -5.79
C GLN A 112 9.88 0.00 -4.77
N LEU A 113 9.04 -0.45 -3.84
CA LEU A 113 9.42 -1.40 -2.79
C LEU A 113 9.69 -2.84 -3.28
N LEU A 114 9.46 -3.15 -4.56
CA LEU A 114 9.84 -4.43 -5.16
C LEU A 114 11.37 -4.66 -5.17
N THR A 115 12.16 -3.60 -4.97
CA THR A 115 13.63 -3.68 -4.86
C THR A 115 14.12 -4.15 -3.50
N SER A 116 13.25 -4.22 -2.48
CA SER A 116 13.65 -4.61 -1.11
C SER A 116 14.40 -5.95 -1.11
N GLU A 117 15.52 -6.01 -0.41
CA GLU A 117 16.31 -7.25 -0.27
C GLU A 117 15.65 -8.22 0.73
N GLU A 118 14.77 -7.71 1.59
CA GLU A 118 14.07 -8.47 2.61
C GLU A 118 12.92 -9.30 1.98
N ASN A 119 13.09 -10.63 1.99
CA ASN A 119 12.12 -11.56 1.40
C ASN A 119 10.70 -11.39 1.96
N VAL A 120 10.59 -11.17 3.27
CA VAL A 120 9.31 -11.00 3.97
C VAL A 120 8.61 -9.69 3.60
N GLU A 121 9.39 -8.64 3.32
CA GLU A 121 8.86 -7.36 2.86
C GLU A 121 8.37 -7.47 1.42
N ARG A 122 9.18 -8.06 0.53
CA ARG A 122 8.77 -8.31 -0.86
C ARG A 122 7.53 -9.17 -0.97
N ASP A 123 7.36 -10.19 -0.13
CA ASP A 123 6.14 -11.00 -0.10
C ASP A 123 4.91 -10.16 0.31
N ALA A 124 5.07 -9.26 1.28
CA ALA A 124 4.01 -8.32 1.66
C ALA A 124 3.67 -7.37 0.50
N VAL A 125 4.67 -6.83 -0.21
CA VAL A 125 4.50 -5.96 -1.38
C VAL A 125 3.75 -6.69 -2.49
N HIS A 126 4.15 -7.92 -2.83
CA HIS A 126 3.46 -8.73 -3.84
C HIS A 126 1.98 -8.92 -3.50
N LYS A 127 1.67 -9.27 -2.23
CA LYS A 127 0.29 -9.45 -1.78
C LYS A 127 -0.51 -8.16 -1.84
N ALA A 128 0.08 -7.05 -1.41
CA ALA A 128 -0.56 -5.73 -1.44
C ALA A 128 -0.85 -5.28 -2.88
N LEU A 129 0.12 -5.36 -3.79
CA LEU A 129 -0.07 -5.06 -5.22
C LEU A 129 -1.14 -5.94 -5.85
N MET A 130 -1.12 -7.24 -5.58
CA MET A 130 -2.13 -8.16 -6.12
C MET A 130 -3.53 -7.88 -5.57
N SER A 131 -3.66 -7.38 -4.34
CA SER A 131 -4.94 -6.93 -3.79
C SER A 131 -5.43 -5.67 -4.50
N LEU A 132 -4.53 -4.71 -4.73
CA LEU A 132 -4.84 -3.44 -5.37
C LEU A 132 -5.20 -3.60 -6.85
N ILE A 133 -4.47 -4.45 -7.58
CA ILE A 133 -4.75 -4.78 -8.98
C ILE A 133 -6.14 -5.41 -9.13
N ARG A 134 -6.55 -6.28 -8.19
CA ARG A 134 -7.91 -6.84 -8.20
C ARG A 134 -8.99 -5.81 -7.92
N GLN A 135 -8.66 -4.78 -7.15
CA GLN A 135 -9.57 -3.67 -6.90
C GLN A 135 -9.73 -2.78 -8.13
N ASP A 136 -8.61 -2.40 -8.76
CA ASP A 136 -8.59 -1.56 -9.94
C ASP A 136 -7.34 -1.83 -10.78
N VAL A 137 -7.52 -2.62 -11.84
CA VAL A 137 -6.44 -3.04 -12.73
C VAL A 137 -5.76 -1.84 -13.39
N LYS A 138 -6.54 -0.88 -13.87
CA LYS A 138 -6.02 0.20 -14.72
C LYS A 138 -5.15 1.14 -13.90
N ASN A 139 -5.69 1.64 -12.78
CA ASN A 139 -4.99 2.60 -11.94
C ASN A 139 -3.84 1.96 -11.16
N SER A 140 -3.87 0.64 -10.92
CA SER A 140 -2.75 -0.07 -10.31
C SER A 140 -1.61 -0.35 -11.28
N LEU A 141 -1.91 -0.77 -12.53
CA LEU A 141 -0.86 -1.13 -13.49
C LEU A 141 -0.18 0.10 -14.09
N GLN A 142 -0.91 1.21 -14.28
CA GLN A 142 -0.38 2.41 -14.92
C GLN A 142 0.95 2.93 -14.32
N PRO A 143 1.09 3.14 -13.00
CA PRO A 143 2.36 3.59 -12.42
C PRO A 143 3.48 2.55 -12.55
N LEU A 144 3.16 1.25 -12.43
CA LEU A 144 4.15 0.19 -12.62
C LEU A 144 4.76 0.22 -14.03
N PHE A 145 3.94 0.40 -15.05
CA PHE A 145 4.44 0.55 -16.42
C PHE A 145 5.25 1.84 -16.64
N LYS A 146 4.96 2.93 -15.92
CA LYS A 146 5.79 4.15 -15.97
C LYS A 146 7.20 3.90 -15.45
N HIS A 147 7.37 3.12 -14.37
CA HIS A 147 8.70 2.74 -13.88
C HIS A 147 9.47 1.86 -14.87
N VAL A 148 8.76 1.00 -15.60
CA VAL A 148 9.35 0.18 -16.66
C VAL A 148 9.79 1.05 -17.84
N GLU A 149 8.99 2.05 -18.21
CA GLU A 149 9.30 3.02 -19.27
C GLU A 149 10.49 3.91 -18.93
N SER A 150 10.62 4.34 -17.66
CA SER A 150 11.71 5.22 -17.25
C SER A 150 13.09 4.57 -17.23
N GLY A 151 13.18 3.24 -17.38
CA GLY A 151 14.45 2.52 -17.33
C GLY A 151 15.10 2.51 -15.95
N SER A 152 14.33 2.78 -14.88
CA SER A 152 14.80 2.74 -13.50
C SER A 152 15.36 1.37 -13.11
N GLU A 153 16.19 1.32 -12.06
CA GLU A 153 16.69 0.08 -11.45
C GLU A 153 15.57 -0.89 -10.99
N ILE A 154 14.36 -0.35 -10.81
CA ILE A 154 13.15 -1.08 -10.41
C ILE A 154 12.53 -1.83 -11.59
N ARG A 155 12.88 -1.47 -12.84
CA ARG A 155 12.29 -2.01 -14.09
C ARG A 155 12.26 -3.54 -14.10
N GLU A 156 13.39 -4.19 -13.83
CA GLU A 156 13.48 -5.65 -13.88
C GLU A 156 12.61 -6.31 -12.82
N LYS A 157 12.51 -5.71 -11.63
CA LYS A 157 11.68 -6.21 -10.54
C LYS A 157 10.20 -6.16 -10.90
N ILE A 158 9.76 -5.06 -11.53
CA ILE A 158 8.38 -4.92 -12.01
C ILE A 158 8.09 -5.92 -13.14
N ILE A 159 8.99 -6.08 -14.11
CA ILE A 159 8.80 -7.06 -15.19
C ILE A 159 8.66 -8.48 -14.62
N CYS A 160 9.54 -8.87 -13.67
CA CYS A 160 9.44 -10.16 -12.98
C CYS A 160 8.11 -10.30 -12.23
N PHE A 161 7.68 -9.28 -11.49
CA PHE A 161 6.38 -9.29 -10.79
C PHE A 161 5.21 -9.48 -11.76
N LEU A 162 5.17 -8.72 -12.85
CA LEU A 162 4.10 -8.82 -13.86
C LEU A 162 4.07 -10.23 -14.48
N ARG A 163 5.23 -10.77 -14.87
CA ARG A 163 5.38 -12.12 -15.43
C ARG A 163 4.93 -13.20 -14.46
N ASP A 164 5.37 -13.12 -13.20
CA ASP A 164 5.25 -14.22 -12.24
C ASP A 164 3.94 -14.17 -11.43
N LYS A 165 3.31 -12.99 -11.31
CA LYS A 165 2.14 -12.79 -10.44
C LYS A 165 0.89 -12.31 -11.18
N VAL A 166 1.04 -11.42 -12.16
CA VAL A 166 -0.13 -10.82 -12.84
C VAL A 166 -0.55 -11.64 -14.05
N PHE A 167 0.37 -12.00 -14.94
CA PHE A 167 0.07 -12.76 -16.15
C PHE A 167 -0.56 -14.13 -15.92
N PRO A 168 -0.18 -14.91 -14.88
CA PRO A 168 -0.83 -16.19 -14.59
C PRO A 168 -2.32 -16.09 -14.31
N VAL A 169 -2.81 -14.93 -13.85
CA VAL A 169 -4.21 -14.69 -13.52
C VAL A 169 -4.88 -13.66 -14.43
N LYS A 170 -4.29 -13.34 -15.59
CA LYS A 170 -4.81 -12.29 -16.49
C LYS A 170 -6.28 -12.51 -16.89
N ALA A 171 -6.70 -13.74 -17.14
CA ALA A 171 -8.09 -14.02 -17.52
C ALA A 171 -9.11 -13.68 -16.40
N GLU A 172 -8.68 -13.70 -15.13
CA GLU A 172 -9.49 -13.28 -13.98
C GLU A 172 -9.57 -11.75 -13.91
N LEU A 173 -8.43 -11.08 -14.06
CA LEU A 173 -8.26 -9.64 -13.84
C LEU A 173 -8.82 -8.80 -14.98
N LEU A 174 -8.61 -9.22 -16.23
CA LEU A 174 -8.86 -8.40 -17.41
C LEU A 174 -10.32 -8.51 -17.84
N LYS A 175 -11.16 -7.55 -17.42
CA LYS A 175 -12.59 -7.48 -17.79
C LYS A 175 -13.02 -6.05 -18.17
N PRO A 176 -13.73 -5.86 -19.30
CA PRO A 176 -13.87 -6.79 -20.43
C PRO A 176 -12.50 -7.14 -21.04
N GLN A 177 -12.28 -8.42 -21.36
CA GLN A 177 -10.96 -8.95 -21.71
C GLN A 177 -10.31 -8.20 -22.89
N ALA A 178 -11.06 -7.99 -23.98
CA ALA A 178 -10.53 -7.36 -25.19
C ALA A 178 -10.03 -5.91 -24.96
N GLU A 179 -10.78 -5.11 -24.19
CA GLU A 179 -10.40 -3.72 -23.90
C GLU A 179 -9.14 -3.67 -23.04
N MET A 180 -9.05 -4.56 -22.06
CA MET A 180 -7.94 -4.56 -21.13
C MET A 180 -6.68 -5.21 -21.72
N GLU A 181 -6.83 -6.24 -22.56
CA GLU A 181 -5.72 -6.78 -23.36
C GLU A 181 -5.17 -5.72 -24.31
N ARG A 182 -6.05 -4.94 -24.95
CA ARG A 182 -5.63 -3.79 -25.77
C ARG A 182 -4.87 -2.75 -24.94
N TYR A 183 -5.39 -2.41 -23.76
CA TYR A 183 -4.73 -1.46 -22.86
C TYR A 183 -3.33 -1.93 -22.44
N ILE A 184 -3.18 -3.18 -21.98
CA ILE A 184 -1.88 -3.76 -21.63
C ILE A 184 -0.97 -3.83 -22.86
N THR A 185 -1.49 -4.22 -24.02
CA THR A 185 -0.73 -4.23 -25.28
C THR A 185 -0.21 -2.84 -25.61
N ASP A 186 -1.02 -1.79 -25.46
CA ASP A 186 -0.62 -0.42 -25.72
C ASP A 186 0.43 0.08 -24.71
N LEU A 187 0.34 -0.35 -23.44
CA LEU A 187 1.38 -0.09 -22.43
C LEU A 187 2.69 -0.80 -22.77
N ILE A 188 2.65 -2.07 -23.14
CA ILE A 188 3.84 -2.83 -23.55
C ILE A 188 4.47 -2.21 -24.79
N LYS A 189 3.69 -1.85 -25.80
CA LYS A 189 4.20 -1.20 -27.02
C LYS A 189 4.96 0.09 -26.71
N LYS A 190 4.46 0.91 -25.79
CA LYS A 190 5.15 2.14 -25.34
C LYS A 190 6.50 1.84 -24.68
N VAL A 191 6.58 0.76 -23.91
CA VAL A 191 7.84 0.29 -23.33
C VAL A 191 8.80 -0.22 -24.41
N CYS A 192 8.32 -1.06 -25.33
CA CYS A 192 9.14 -1.71 -26.36
C CYS A 192 9.61 -0.77 -27.48
N THR A 193 8.86 0.28 -27.82
CA THR A 193 9.34 1.29 -28.80
C THR A 193 10.48 2.14 -28.27
N ARG A 194 10.73 2.13 -26.95
CA ARG A 194 11.83 2.84 -26.29
C ARG A 194 12.94 1.92 -25.78
N ALA A 195 12.66 0.64 -25.57
CA ALA A 195 13.64 -0.35 -25.14
C ALA A 195 13.75 -1.49 -26.18
N THR A 196 14.94 -1.66 -26.75
CA THR A 196 15.33 -2.77 -27.63
C THR A 196 15.25 -4.12 -26.90
N ILE A 197 14.06 -4.63 -26.58
CA ILE A 197 13.87 -5.95 -25.97
C ILE A 197 12.64 -6.61 -26.59
N PHE A 198 12.89 -7.33 -27.68
CA PHE A 198 12.06 -8.43 -28.16
C PHE A 198 12.63 -9.70 -27.54
N LEU A 199 12.10 -10.12 -26.38
CA LEU A 199 12.19 -11.47 -25.82
C LEU A 199 11.30 -11.44 -24.57
N PHE A 200 10.41 -12.41 -24.40
CA PHE A 200 9.44 -12.59 -23.30
C PHE A 200 8.02 -12.01 -23.49
N ILE A 201 7.44 -12.19 -24.68
CA ILE A 201 6.01 -12.56 -24.79
C ILE A 201 5.94 -13.96 -25.37
#